data_AF-A0A8J2L3R4-F1
#
_entry.id   AF-A0A8J2L3R4-F1
#
_cell.length_a   1.000
_cell.length_b   1.000
_cell.length_c   1.000
_cell.angle_alpha   90.00
_cell.angle_beta   90.00
_cell.angle_gamma   90.00
#
_symmetry.space_group_name_H-M   'P 1'
#
loop_
_entity.id
_entity.type
_entity.pdbx_description
1 polymer ?
#
loop_
_entity_poly.entity_id
_entity_poly.type
_entity_poly.pdbx_seq_one_letter_code
_entity_poly.pdbx_strand_id
1 'polypeptide(L)' 'TGSNTRNTFDELEHVLLERFKAMLSSSGSTSQNQHVRKARLFYRNCADTDRLNLTGLKYLLNTIEKNGGWPLMELERW' A
#
# COMPACT_ATOMS: atom_id res chain seq x y z
N THR A 1 8.00 -27.06 12.15
CA THR A 1 8.79 -26.87 10.92
C THR A 1 7.83 -26.79 9.73
N GLY A 2 7.41 -25.59 9.35
CA GLY A 2 6.43 -25.39 8.27
C GLY A 2 7.11 -25.44 6.90
N SER A 3 6.73 -26.40 6.07
CA SER A 3 7.22 -26.56 4.70
C SER A 3 6.78 -25.38 3.83
N ASN A 4 7.72 -24.59 3.33
CA ASN A 4 7.50 -23.55 2.33
C ASN A 4 7.49 -24.20 0.93
N THR A 5 6.37 -24.80 0.55
CA THR A 5 6.20 -25.39 -0.79
C THR A 5 5.96 -24.28 -1.81
N ARG A 6 7.06 -23.80 -2.39
CA ARG A 6 7.07 -22.89 -3.54
C ARG A 6 6.56 -23.66 -4.76
N ASN A 7 5.41 -23.26 -5.28
CA ASN A 7 4.80 -23.90 -6.45
C ASN A 7 4.96 -23.01 -7.70
N THR A 8 4.67 -23.57 -8.88
CA THR A 8 4.82 -22.86 -10.16
C THR A 8 3.98 -21.59 -10.27
N PHE A 9 2.81 -21.53 -9.61
CA PHE A 9 2.00 -20.31 -9.59
C PHE A 9 2.67 -19.20 -8.77
N ASP A 10 3.34 -19.54 -7.67
CA ASP A 10 4.07 -18.54 -6.86
C ASP A 10 5.24 -17.93 -7.67
N GLU A 11 5.90 -18.74 -8.49
CA GLU A 11 6.96 -18.27 -9.39
C GLU A 11 6.42 -17.36 -10.49
N LEU A 12 5.29 -17.73 -11.10
CA LEU A 12 4.60 -16.91 -12.09
C LEU A 12 4.13 -15.59 -11.49
N GLU A 13 3.55 -15.62 -10.28
CA GLU A 13 3.11 -14.43 -9.57
C GLU A 13 4.29 -13.47 -9.34
N HIS A 14 5.42 -13.98 -8.84
CA HIS A 14 6.60 -13.16 -8.61
C HIS A 14 7.08 -12.46 -9.90
N VAL A 15 7.13 -13.19 -11.01
CA VAL A 15 7.52 -12.61 -12.31
C VAL A 15 6.52 -11.54 -12.77
N LEU A 16 5.22 -11.77 -12.58
CA LEU A 16 4.19 -10.80 -12.95
C LEU A 16 4.26 -9.54 -12.08
N LEU A 17 4.44 -9.69 -10.77
CA LEU A 17 4.54 -8.58 -9.83
C LEU A 17 5.73 -7.67 -10.15
N GLU A 18 6.90 -8.23 -10.46
CA GLU A 18 8.07 -7.43 -10.86
C GLU A 18 7.83 -6.65 -12.15
N ARG A 19 7.11 -7.23 -13.12
CA ARG A 19 6.71 -6.52 -14.34
C ARG A 19 5.73 -5.39 -14.05
N PHE A 20 4.72 -5.63 -13.20
CA PHE A 20 3.77 -4.60 -12.79
C PHE A 20 4.46 -3.45 -12.06
N LYS A 21 5.38 -3.76 -11.15
CA LYS A 21 6.22 -2.79 -10.45
C LYS A 21 6.98 -1.89 -11.42
N ALA A 22 7.65 -2.47 -12.41
CA ALA A 22 8.36 -1.69 -13.43
C ALA A 22 7.42 -0.78 -14.24
N MET A 23 6.26 -1.31 -14.67
CA MET A 23 5.27 -0.53 -15.42
C MET A 23 4.72 0.64 -14.61
N LEU A 24 4.37 0.42 -13.33
CA LEU A 24 3.73 1.42 -12.48
C LEU A 24 4.71 2.48 -11.94
N SER A 25 5.99 2.11 -11.77
CA SER A 25 7.04 3.02 -11.31
C SER A 25 7.45 4.03 -12.38
N SER A 26 7.37 3.64 -13.66
CA SER A 26 7.78 4.50 -14.78
C SER A 26 7.07 5.86 -14.78
N SER A 27 7.81 6.94 -15.09
CA SER A 27 7.24 8.27 -15.34
C SER A 27 6.53 8.25 -16.69
N GLY A 28 5.20 8.28 -16.68
CA GLY A 28 4.39 8.23 -17.90
C GLY A 28 4.54 9.50 -18.73
N SER A 29 4.49 9.35 -20.05
CA SER A 29 4.38 10.46 -21.00
C SER A 29 3.04 11.20 -20.84
N THR A 30 3.00 12.47 -21.24
CA THR A 30 1.88 13.40 -21.03
C THR A 30 0.55 12.97 -21.67
N SER A 31 0.53 11.95 -22.55
CA SER A 31 -0.67 11.44 -23.24
C SER A 31 -1.31 10.19 -22.62
N GLN A 32 -0.97 9.84 -21.37
CA GLN A 32 -1.47 8.60 -20.75
C GLN A 32 -2.98 8.65 -20.43
N ASN A 33 -3.66 7.52 -20.67
CA ASN A 33 -5.03 7.25 -20.25
C ASN A 33 -5.21 7.54 -18.73
N GLN A 34 -6.31 8.20 -18.36
CA GLN A 34 -6.59 8.62 -16.98
C GLN A 34 -6.58 7.45 -15.98
N HIS A 35 -7.06 6.27 -16.37
CA HIS A 35 -7.07 5.08 -15.51
C HIS A 35 -5.64 4.64 -15.17
N VAL A 36 -4.77 4.59 -16.17
CA VAL A 36 -3.35 4.26 -15.99
C VAL A 36 -2.66 5.30 -15.11
N ARG A 37 -2.97 6.58 -15.30
CA ARG A 37 -2.44 7.66 -14.44
C ARG A 37 -2.84 7.49 -12.98
N LYS A 38 -4.11 7.17 -12.71
CA LYS A 38 -4.61 6.91 -11.34
C LYS A 38 -3.96 5.68 -10.71
N ALA A 39 -3.80 4.59 -11.47
CA ALA A 39 -3.13 3.38 -10.98
C ALA A 39 -1.66 3.64 -10.59
N ARG A 40 -0.92 4.40 -11.41
CA ARG A 40 0.46 4.81 -11.09
C ARG A 40 0.53 5.72 -9.87
N LEU A 41 -0.37 6.69 -9.76
CA LEU A 41 -0.43 7.59 -8.60
C LEU A 41 -0.69 6.79 -7.32
N PHE A 42 -1.65 5.86 -7.35
CA PHE A 42 -1.93 4.97 -6.24
C PHE A 42 -0.70 4.15 -5.85
N TYR A 43 -0.07 3.48 -6.81
CA TYR A 43 1.15 2.71 -6.57
C TYR A 43 2.26 3.56 -5.93
N ARG A 44 2.54 4.76 -6.46
CA ARG A 44 3.56 5.67 -5.91
C ARG A 44 3.24 6.09 -4.48
N ASN A 45 1.97 6.37 -4.20
CA ASN A 45 1.55 6.76 -2.86
C ASN A 45 1.73 5.63 -1.84
N CYS A 46 1.57 4.37 -2.26
CA CYS A 46 1.79 3.19 -1.42
C CYS A 46 3.28 2.82 -1.29
N ALA A 47 4.08 3.03 -2.34
CA ALA A 47 5.50 2.70 -2.36
C ALA A 47 6.38 3.73 -1.63
N ASP A 48 5.87 4.93 -1.35
CA ASP A 48 6.56 5.98 -0.60
C ASP A 48 6.54 5.69 0.91
N THR A 49 7.43 4.80 1.35
CA THR A 49 7.54 4.39 2.76
C THR A 49 8.01 5.52 3.66
N ASP A 50 8.80 6.47 3.15
CA ASP A 50 9.29 7.61 3.93
C ASP A 50 8.14 8.51 4.36
N ARG A 51 7.22 8.83 3.44
CA ARG A 51 6.02 9.60 3.75
C ARG A 51 5.06 8.84 4.67
N LEU A 52 4.94 7.52 4.51
CA LEU A 52 4.14 6.69 5.41
C LEU A 52 4.71 6.70 6.84
N ASN A 53 6.04 6.58 6.98
CA ASN A 53 6.73 6.62 8.27
C ASN A 53 6.62 7.99 8.95
N LEU A 54 6.74 9.08 8.19
CA LEU A 54 6.56 10.45 8.71
C LEU A 54 5.13 10.69 9.23
N THR A 55 4.14 10.08 8.59
CA THR A 55 2.74 10.21 8.98
C THR A 55 2.40 9.32 10.18
N GLY A 56 2.98 8.13 10.24
CA GLY A 56 2.69 7.11 11.25
C GLY A 56 1.20 6.77 11.32
N LEU A 57 0.69 6.60 12.54
CA LEU A 57 -0.69 6.21 12.81
C LEU A 57 -1.69 7.36 12.75
N LYS A 58 -1.25 8.59 12.46
CA LYS A 58 -2.07 9.81 12.57
C LYS A 58 -3.39 9.71 11.80
N TYR A 59 -3.36 9.24 10.55
CA TYR A 59 -4.60 9.11 9.76
C TYR A 59 -5.53 8.04 10.30
N LEU A 60 -4.99 6.94 10.82
CA LEU A 60 -5.78 5.87 11.42
C LEU A 60 -6.46 6.36 12.70
N LEU A 61 -5.71 6.98 13.61
CA LEU A 61 -6.25 7.54 14.86
C LEU A 61 -7.34 8.58 14.61
N ASN A 62 -7.09 9.54 13.71
CA ASN A 62 -8.08 10.54 13.32
C ASN A 62 -9.34 9.91 12.69
N THR A 63 -9.16 8.83 11.92
CA THR A 63 -10.30 8.09 11.35
C THR A 63 -11.10 7.41 12.46
N ILE A 64 -10.44 6.78 13.41
CA ILE A 64 -11.09 6.11 14.53
C ILE A 64 -11.85 7.13 15.39
N GLU A 65 -11.23 8.24 15.78
CA GLU A 65 -11.86 9.30 16.55
C GLU A 65 -13.12 9.85 15.85
N LYS A 66 -13.05 10.09 14.54
CA LYS A 66 -14.19 10.54 13.74
C LYS A 66 -15.35 9.54 13.67
N ASN A 67 -15.08 8.26 13.91
CA ASN A 67 -16.08 7.19 13.85
C ASN A 67 -16.55 6.71 15.24
N GLY A 68 -16.36 7.53 16.28
CA GLY A 68 -16.83 7.22 17.63
C GLY A 68 -15.78 6.59 18.55
N GLY A 69 -14.50 6.67 18.17
CA GLY A 69 -13.39 6.18 18.98
C GLY A 69 -13.21 4.66 18.90
N TRP A 70 -12.26 4.16 19.68
CA TRP A 70 -12.05 2.73 19.89
C TRP A 70 -11.80 2.52 21.39
N PRO A 71 -12.70 1.85 22.12
CA PRO A 71 -12.61 1.72 23.59
C PRO A 71 -11.26 1.20 24.11
N LEU A 72 -10.61 0.28 23.38
CA LEU A 72 -9.28 -0.23 23.74
C LEU A 72 -8.19 0.84 23.81
N MET A 73 -8.32 1.93 23.03
CA MET A 73 -7.37 3.04 23.05
C MET A 73 -7.67 4.04 24.18
N GLU A 74 -8.85 3.95 24.80
CA GLU A 74 -9.27 4.81 25.91
C GLU A 74 -8.93 4.21 27.28
N LEU A 75 -8.56 2.94 27.34
CA LEU A 75 -8.22 2.22 28.59
C LEU A 75 -6.98 2.77 29.29
N GLU A 76 -6.09 3.51 28.61
CA GLU A 76 -4.95 4.17 29.27
C GLU A 76 -5.33 5.52 29.92
N ARG A 77 -6.58 5.98 29.78
CA ARG A 77 -7.07 7.25 30.36
C ARG A 77 -7.85 7.11 31.67
N TRP A 78 -8.05 5.88 32.16
CA TRP A 78 -8.80 5.59 33.38
C TRP A 78 -7.94 4.86 34.41
#